data_AF-A0A6I9X0V0-F1
#
_entry.id   AF-A0A6I9X0V0-F1
#
_cell.length_a   1.000
_cell.length_b   1.000
_cell.length_c   1.000
_cell.angle_alpha   90.00
_cell.angle_beta   90.00
_cell.angle_gamma   90.00
#
_symmetry.space_group_name_H-M   'P 1'
#
loop_
_entity.id
_entity.type
_entity.pdbx_description
1 polymer ?
#
loop_
_entity_poly.entity_id
_entity_poly.type
_entity_poly.pdbx_seq_one_letter_code
_entity_poly.pdbx_strand_id
1 'polypeptide(L)'
;MTKYAKCIKSSSNDTIKDQTHRMQETFPKKRALFKKTRKSLIPSVALPNEEEICSTKTWLGKWSLKKLKLDLPTVVFGPGSIHRKERVESLHKKVSAKYCDIFPSVEMQGMVKHLQIQPKDLDDYIEQMERVLRCYVRRLQWLLSGSRRFFGVILEANICILIDTSGSMGHSLSLLAKELTSLIWDQLRKKATK
;
A
#
# COMPACT_ATOMS: atom_id res chain seq x y z
N MET A 1 18.81 3.31 33.46
CA MET A 1 19.40 4.44 34.20
C MET A 1 20.86 4.11 34.48
N THR A 2 21.75 4.47 33.56
CA THR A 2 22.69 5.60 33.67
C THR A 2 23.92 5.28 34.51
N LYS A 3 25.07 5.06 33.85
CA LYS A 3 26.38 5.38 34.42
C LYS A 3 27.17 6.17 33.38
N TYR A 4 27.17 7.49 33.58
CA TYR A 4 28.09 8.44 32.96
C TYR A 4 29.47 8.28 33.62
N ALA A 5 30.51 8.15 32.80
CA ALA A 5 31.89 8.30 33.24
C ALA A 5 32.27 9.79 33.23
N LYS A 6 32.84 10.23 34.35
CA LYS A 6 33.31 11.58 34.67
C LYS A 6 34.82 11.62 34.39
N CYS A 7 35.31 12.58 33.62
CA CYS A 7 36.74 12.88 33.52
C CYS A 7 36.95 14.37 33.78
N ILE A 8 37.81 14.67 34.75
CA ILE A 8 38.19 16.01 35.23
C ILE A 8 39.65 16.24 34.82
N LYS A 9 39.95 17.37 34.17
CA LYS A 9 41.22 18.12 34.20
C LYS A 9 40.89 19.59 33.84
N SER A 10 40.84 20.50 34.81
CA SER A 10 41.90 21.38 35.36
C SER A 10 42.11 22.68 34.55
N SER A 11 42.17 23.80 35.28
CA SER A 11 41.94 25.20 34.89
C SER A 11 43.18 25.98 34.43
N SER A 12 42.92 27.02 33.62
CA SER A 12 43.57 28.36 33.55
C SER A 12 45.03 28.48 33.05
N ASN A 13 45.48 29.53 32.35
CA ASN A 13 44.90 30.80 31.88
C ASN A 13 45.75 31.35 30.70
N ASP A 14 45.23 32.39 30.04
CA ASP A 14 45.93 33.55 29.44
C ASP A 14 45.80 33.82 27.93
N THR A 15 45.67 35.12 27.68
CA THR A 15 45.10 35.82 26.53
C THR A 15 46.22 36.45 25.70
N ILE A 16 45.96 36.70 24.40
CA ILE A 16 46.31 37.91 23.60
C ILE A 16 46.86 37.61 22.18
N LYS A 17 46.03 37.97 21.18
CA LYS A 17 46.26 38.65 19.86
C LYS A 17 47.34 38.11 18.91
N ASP A 18 46.97 37.55 17.77
CA ASP A 18 46.67 38.19 16.46
C ASP A 18 47.92 38.65 15.68
N GLN A 19 48.22 37.95 14.56
CA GLN A 19 48.62 38.53 13.27
C GLN A 19 48.95 37.46 12.20
N THR A 20 48.03 37.35 11.24
CA THR A 20 48.20 37.14 9.79
C THR A 20 49.61 36.90 9.20
N HIS A 21 49.81 35.79 8.45
CA HIS A 21 49.95 35.81 6.97
C HIS A 21 50.07 34.40 6.31
N ARG A 22 49.04 34.04 5.53
CA ARG A 22 49.08 33.54 4.14
C ARG A 22 49.94 32.30 3.76
N MET A 23 49.29 31.14 3.62
CA MET A 23 49.37 30.29 2.42
C MET A 23 47.99 29.67 2.15
N GLN A 24 47.33 30.10 1.07
CA GLN A 24 46.07 29.54 0.60
C GLN A 24 46.39 28.38 -0.35
N GLU A 25 46.21 27.14 0.10
CA GLU A 25 46.02 26.00 -0.80
C GLU A 25 44.53 25.88 -1.12
N THR A 26 44.20 26.13 -2.38
CA THR A 26 42.85 26.09 -2.92
C THR A 26 42.43 24.65 -3.15
N PHE A 27 41.71 24.07 -2.19
CA PHE A 27 41.00 22.81 -2.42
C PHE A 27 39.78 23.05 -3.34
N PRO A 28 39.60 22.27 -4.42
CA PRO A 28 38.48 22.47 -5.32
C PRO A 28 37.15 22.17 -4.61
N LYS A 29 36.24 23.14 -4.68
CA LYS A 29 34.86 23.05 -4.21
C LYS A 29 34.22 21.77 -4.78
N LYS A 30 33.91 20.81 -3.91
CA LYS A 30 33.15 19.60 -4.30
C LYS A 30 31.83 20.05 -4.93
N ARG A 31 31.70 19.79 -6.23
CA ARG A 31 30.45 19.85 -7.01
C ARG A 31 29.34 19.22 -6.17
N ALA A 32 28.21 19.92 -6.06
CA ALA A 32 26.97 19.38 -5.54
C ALA A 32 26.69 18.06 -6.28
N LEU A 33 26.85 16.95 -5.57
CA LEU A 33 26.47 15.64 -6.07
C LEU A 33 24.95 15.70 -6.24
N PHE A 34 24.50 15.73 -7.49
CA PHE A 34 23.10 15.62 -7.85
C PHE A 34 22.47 14.54 -6.96
N LYS A 35 21.60 14.93 -6.03
CA LYS A 35 20.76 14.00 -5.29
C LYS A 35 19.85 13.37 -6.33
N LYS A 36 20.30 12.26 -6.92
CA LYS A 36 19.48 11.40 -7.76
C LYS A 36 18.32 10.98 -6.87
N THR A 37 17.18 11.64 -7.01
CA THR A 37 15.94 11.27 -6.34
C THR A 37 15.66 9.83 -6.77
N ARG A 38 16.07 8.87 -5.93
CA ARG A 38 15.67 7.48 -6.13
C ARG A 38 14.15 7.51 -6.14
N LYS A 39 13.55 7.11 -7.26
CA LYS A 39 12.10 6.94 -7.35
C LYS A 39 11.72 5.98 -6.22
N SER A 40 10.79 6.39 -5.34
CA SER A 40 10.32 5.52 -4.24
C SER A 40 9.82 4.21 -4.84
N LEU A 41 10.17 3.09 -4.20
CA LEU A 41 9.74 1.76 -4.62
C LEU A 41 8.22 1.61 -4.48
N ILE A 42 7.65 2.33 -3.51
CA ILE A 42 6.23 2.29 -3.18
C ILE A 42 5.49 3.38 -3.97
N PRO A 43 4.47 3.02 -4.76
CA PRO A 43 3.67 4.00 -5.48
C PRO A 43 2.77 4.78 -4.51
N SER A 44 2.71 6.11 -4.67
CA SER A 44 1.66 6.89 -4.03
C SER A 44 0.32 6.59 -4.67
N VAL A 45 -0.65 6.13 -3.88
CA VAL A 45 -1.98 5.76 -4.39
C VAL A 45 -2.91 6.97 -4.39
N ALA A 46 -3.59 7.21 -5.51
CA ALA A 46 -4.73 8.12 -5.59
C ALA A 46 -6.02 7.32 -5.40
N LEU A 47 -6.60 7.37 -4.20
CA LEU A 47 -7.83 6.64 -3.85
C LEU A 47 -9.08 7.50 -4.11
N PRO A 48 -10.26 6.90 -4.32
CA PRO A 48 -11.48 7.65 -4.51
C PRO A 48 -11.87 8.37 -3.21
N ASN A 49 -12.37 9.59 -3.33
CA ASN A 49 -12.93 10.34 -2.19
C ASN A 49 -14.39 9.96 -1.93
N GLU A 50 -15.12 9.59 -2.99
CA GLU A 50 -16.53 9.23 -2.96
C GLU A 50 -16.75 7.79 -3.44
N GLU A 51 -17.89 7.21 -3.04
CA GLU A 51 -18.23 5.84 -3.37
C GLU A 51 -18.95 5.74 -4.72
N GLU A 52 -18.42 4.90 -5.59
CA GLU A 52 -18.97 4.68 -6.94
C GLU A 52 -20.08 3.62 -6.93
N ILE A 53 -21.18 3.90 -7.64
CA ILE A 53 -22.24 2.92 -7.91
C ILE A 53 -21.76 1.99 -9.03
N CYS A 54 -21.08 0.92 -8.64
CA CYS A 54 -20.58 -0.10 -9.55
C CYS A 54 -20.50 -1.47 -8.85
N SER A 55 -20.34 -2.53 -9.63
CA SER A 55 -20.17 -3.88 -9.08
C SER A 55 -18.88 -3.98 -8.27
N THR A 56 -18.85 -4.86 -7.27
CA THR A 56 -17.63 -5.14 -6.48
C THR A 56 -16.47 -5.57 -7.39
N LYS A 57 -16.74 -6.34 -8.45
CA LYS A 57 -15.74 -6.75 -9.44
C LYS A 57 -15.12 -5.54 -10.15
N THR A 58 -15.95 -4.61 -10.63
CA THR A 58 -15.49 -3.39 -11.29
C THR A 58 -14.69 -2.50 -10.33
N TRP A 59 -15.17 -2.36 -9.09
CA TRP A 59 -14.50 -1.58 -8.05
C TRP A 59 -13.11 -2.15 -7.72
N LEU A 60 -13.00 -3.46 -7.50
CA LEU A 60 -11.73 -4.14 -7.27
C LEU A 60 -10.81 -4.09 -8.49
N GLY A 61 -11.36 -4.03 -9.70
CA GLY A 61 -10.59 -3.81 -10.93
C GLY A 61 -9.84 -2.46 -10.95
N LYS A 62 -10.33 -1.46 -10.19
CA LYS A 62 -9.69 -0.15 -10.03
C LYS A 62 -8.81 -0.07 -8.78
N TRP A 63 -9.26 -0.66 -7.67
CA TRP A 63 -8.72 -0.40 -6.33
C TRP A 63 -8.12 -1.62 -5.62
N SER A 64 -8.04 -2.78 -6.26
CA SER A 64 -7.36 -3.96 -5.69
C SER A 64 -5.88 -3.69 -5.43
N LEU A 65 -5.31 -4.32 -4.40
CA LEU A 65 -3.88 -4.21 -4.08
C LEU A 65 -2.98 -4.47 -5.28
N LYS A 66 -3.29 -5.51 -6.07
CA LYS A 66 -2.57 -5.83 -7.31
C LYS A 66 -2.64 -4.70 -8.34
N LYS A 67 -3.83 -4.11 -8.53
CA LYS A 67 -3.99 -2.97 -9.45
C LYS A 67 -3.20 -1.75 -8.99
N LEU A 68 -3.16 -1.53 -7.67
CA LEU A 68 -2.42 -0.47 -7.01
C LEU A 68 -0.91 -0.77 -6.89
N LYS A 69 -0.45 -1.96 -7.30
CA LYS A 69 0.93 -2.44 -7.16
C LYS A 69 1.43 -2.44 -5.70
N LEU A 70 0.51 -2.72 -4.78
CA LEU A 70 0.77 -2.87 -3.35
C LEU A 70 0.72 -4.35 -2.91
N ASP A 71 0.60 -5.30 -3.83
CA ASP A 71 0.73 -6.70 -3.45
C ASP A 71 2.16 -7.00 -2.99
N LEU A 72 2.28 -7.78 -1.92
CA LEU A 72 3.54 -8.05 -1.24
C LEU A 72 4.65 -8.56 -2.20
N PRO A 73 4.38 -9.48 -3.15
CA PRO A 73 5.40 -9.89 -4.11
C PRO A 73 5.91 -8.75 -4.99
N THR A 74 5.02 -7.86 -5.47
CA THR A 74 5.41 -6.71 -6.27
C THR A 74 6.27 -5.72 -5.48
N VAL A 75 5.95 -5.51 -4.20
CA VAL A 75 6.66 -4.57 -3.34
C VAL A 75 8.01 -5.09 -2.85
N VAL A 76 8.06 -6.36 -2.41
CA VAL A 76 9.25 -6.92 -1.74
C VAL A 76 10.37 -7.28 -2.72
N PHE A 77 10.02 -7.73 -3.93
CA PHE A 77 11.00 -8.26 -4.87
C PHE A 77 11.46 -7.27 -5.94
N GLY A 78 10.86 -6.09 -6.02
CA GLY A 78 11.21 -5.07 -7.02
C GLY A 78 11.20 -5.59 -8.48
N PRO A 79 11.64 -4.77 -9.45
CA PRO A 79 11.61 -5.15 -10.86
C PRO A 79 12.76 -6.07 -11.32
N GLY A 80 13.62 -6.63 -10.45
CA GLY A 80 14.87 -7.23 -10.94
C GLY A 80 15.60 -8.30 -10.13
N SER A 81 15.14 -8.78 -8.97
CA SER A 81 15.87 -9.81 -8.22
C SER A 81 15.35 -11.23 -8.49
N ILE A 82 15.65 -11.77 -9.67
CA ILE A 82 15.47 -13.19 -9.97
C ILE A 82 16.85 -13.86 -10.02
N HIS A 83 17.16 -14.70 -9.04
CA HIS A 83 18.28 -15.63 -9.15
C HIS A 83 17.74 -17.01 -9.50
N ARG A 84 18.03 -17.48 -10.72
CA ARG A 84 17.62 -18.80 -11.18
C ARG A 84 18.70 -19.81 -10.76
N LYS A 85 18.36 -20.77 -9.92
CA LYS A 85 19.20 -21.95 -9.60
C LYS A 85 19.18 -22.93 -10.79
N GLU A 86 19.63 -22.50 -11.97
CA GLU A 86 19.81 -23.42 -13.09
C GLU A 86 21.17 -24.13 -13.02
N ARG A 87 21.15 -25.45 -13.32
CA ARG A 87 22.37 -26.21 -13.56
C ARG A 87 22.90 -25.73 -14.91
N VAL A 88 24.10 -25.15 -14.92
CA VAL A 88 24.74 -24.76 -16.17
C VAL A 88 25.18 -26.06 -16.87
N GLU A 89 24.53 -26.43 -17.98
CA GLU A 89 24.79 -27.70 -18.68
C GLU A 89 26.26 -27.86 -19.08
N SER A 90 26.91 -26.78 -19.49
CA SER A 90 28.34 -26.79 -19.83
C SER A 90 29.27 -27.10 -18.65
N LEU A 91 28.85 -26.79 -17.42
CA LEU A 91 29.66 -27.04 -16.21
C LEU A 91 29.24 -28.29 -15.43
N HIS A 92 28.12 -28.91 -15.78
CA HIS A 92 27.47 -30.01 -15.03
C HIS A 92 27.27 -29.74 -13.52
N LYS A 93 27.46 -28.49 -13.06
CA LYS A 93 27.46 -28.06 -11.67
C LYS A 93 26.42 -26.95 -11.45
N LYS A 94 25.90 -26.89 -10.22
CA LYS A 94 25.11 -25.75 -9.76
C LYS A 94 26.09 -24.59 -9.49
N VAL A 95 25.96 -23.51 -10.23
CA VAL A 95 26.76 -22.30 -10.02
C VAL A 95 25.84 -21.26 -9.39
N SER A 96 25.97 -21.06 -8.08
CA SER A 96 25.40 -19.88 -7.43
C SER A 96 26.39 -18.72 -7.54
N ALA A 97 25.88 -17.48 -7.60
CA ALA A 97 26.77 -16.33 -7.45
C ALA A 97 27.35 -16.36 -6.02
N LYS A 98 28.66 -16.08 -5.90
CA LYS A 98 29.43 -16.18 -4.63
C LYS A 98 28.88 -15.37 -3.44
N TYR A 99 27.87 -14.52 -3.66
CA TYR A 99 27.31 -13.60 -2.67
C TYR A 99 25.78 -13.71 -2.51
N CYS A 100 25.12 -14.70 -3.11
CA CYS A 100 23.66 -14.84 -2.99
C CYS A 100 23.20 -15.16 -1.55
N ASP A 101 24.03 -15.81 -0.74
CA ASP A 101 23.65 -16.22 0.62
C ASP A 101 23.67 -15.05 1.64
N ILE A 102 24.22 -13.90 1.27
CA ILE A 102 24.37 -12.72 2.15
C ILE A 102 23.12 -11.83 2.11
N PHE A 103 22.36 -11.88 1.03
CA PHE A 103 21.15 -11.08 0.88
C PHE A 103 19.93 -11.87 1.37
N PRO A 104 19.09 -11.28 2.23
CA PRO A 104 17.84 -11.91 2.64
C PRO A 104 17.05 -12.31 1.40
N SER A 105 16.66 -13.59 1.32
CA SER A 105 15.96 -14.14 0.16
C SER A 105 14.82 -15.04 0.58
N VAL A 106 13.81 -15.13 -0.28
CA VAL A 106 12.64 -15.98 -0.10
C VAL A 106 12.48 -16.84 -1.35
N GLU A 107 12.17 -18.11 -1.15
CA GLU A 107 11.78 -19.01 -2.23
C GLU A 107 10.27 -18.92 -2.45
N MET A 108 9.86 -18.50 -3.65
CA MET A 108 8.45 -18.48 -4.06
C MET A 108 8.31 -19.18 -5.40
N GLN A 109 7.44 -20.20 -5.46
CA GLN A 109 7.17 -20.95 -6.69
C GLN A 109 8.46 -21.50 -7.36
N GLY A 110 9.42 -21.96 -6.56
CA GLY A 110 10.71 -22.47 -7.04
C GLY A 110 11.71 -21.40 -7.50
N MET A 111 11.41 -20.12 -7.31
CA MET A 111 12.31 -19.00 -7.60
C MET A 111 12.86 -18.39 -6.32
N VAL A 112 14.17 -18.20 -6.24
CA VAL A 112 14.81 -17.45 -5.14
C VAL A 112 14.80 -15.96 -5.51
N LYS A 113 14.14 -15.16 -4.69
CA LYS A 113 14.09 -13.71 -4.86
C LYS A 113 14.73 -13.01 -3.65
N HIS A 114 15.65 -12.10 -3.93
CA HIS A 114 16.28 -11.29 -2.90
C HIS A 114 15.38 -10.11 -2.52
N LEU A 115 15.26 -9.85 -1.22
CA LEU A 115 14.54 -8.69 -0.70
C LEU A 115 15.32 -7.43 -1.05
N GLN A 116 14.66 -6.47 -1.71
CA GLN A 116 15.27 -5.18 -2.09
C GLN A 116 14.70 -3.98 -1.32
N ILE A 117 13.83 -4.24 -0.35
CA ILE A 117 13.10 -3.22 0.40
C ILE A 117 13.98 -2.60 1.50
N GLN A 118 13.96 -1.27 1.63
CA GLN A 118 14.62 -0.54 2.72
C GLN A 118 13.62 -0.22 3.83
N PRO A 119 14.07 0.09 5.07
CA PRO A 119 13.18 0.51 6.15
C PRO A 119 12.23 1.65 5.76
N LYS A 120 12.72 2.66 5.04
CA LYS A 120 11.88 3.75 4.53
C LYS A 120 10.79 3.27 3.56
N ASP A 121 11.12 2.30 2.70
CA ASP A 121 10.13 1.74 1.77
C ASP A 121 9.04 0.96 2.55
N LEU A 122 9.38 0.37 3.71
CA LEU A 122 8.39 -0.24 4.60
C LEU A 122 7.48 0.80 5.24
N ASP A 123 8.04 1.93 5.71
CA ASP A 123 7.23 3.03 6.26
C ASP A 123 6.27 3.59 5.21
N ASP A 124 6.76 3.88 4.01
CA ASP A 124 5.94 4.32 2.87
C ASP A 124 4.85 3.28 2.54
N TYR A 125 5.19 1.99 2.56
CA TYR A 125 4.23 0.89 2.30
C TYR A 125 3.14 0.80 3.36
N ILE A 126 3.49 0.89 4.64
CA ILE A 126 2.53 0.88 5.75
C ILE A 126 1.58 2.06 5.58
N GLU A 127 2.09 3.27 5.32
CA GLU A 127 1.25 4.46 5.10
C GLU A 127 0.26 4.25 3.94
N GLN A 128 0.73 3.74 2.79
CA GLN A 128 -0.16 3.45 1.67
C GLN A 128 -1.19 2.37 2.01
N MET A 129 -0.81 1.31 2.73
CA MET A 129 -1.72 0.25 3.13
C MET A 129 -2.80 0.73 4.07
N GLU A 130 -2.49 1.59 5.02
CA GLU A 130 -3.50 2.20 5.89
C GLU A 130 -4.51 3.03 5.10
N ARG A 131 -4.04 3.79 4.09
CA ARG A 131 -4.93 4.55 3.20
C ARG A 131 -5.89 3.61 2.44
N VAL A 132 -5.37 2.51 1.90
CA VAL A 132 -6.19 1.51 1.19
C VAL A 132 -7.17 0.84 2.15
N LEU A 133 -6.73 0.46 3.35
CA LEU A 133 -7.59 -0.15 4.36
C LEU A 133 -8.77 0.76 4.71
N ARG A 134 -8.51 2.07 4.94
CA ARG A 134 -9.58 3.05 5.17
C ARG A 134 -10.57 3.11 4.01
N CYS A 135 -10.07 3.08 2.77
CA CYS A 135 -10.94 3.02 1.58
C CYS A 135 -11.78 1.73 1.53
N TYR A 136 -11.23 0.60 1.94
CA TYR A 136 -11.94 -0.69 1.92
C TYR A 136 -13.00 -0.76 3.02
N VAL A 137 -12.68 -0.28 4.22
CA VAL A 137 -13.62 -0.16 5.32
C VAL A 137 -14.78 0.77 4.93
N ARG A 138 -14.49 1.92 4.34
CA ARG A 138 -15.52 2.84 3.84
C ARG A 138 -16.41 2.17 2.79
N ARG A 139 -15.82 1.42 1.85
CA ARG A 139 -16.58 0.66 0.85
C ARG A 139 -17.51 -0.38 1.49
N LEU A 140 -17.01 -1.12 2.48
CA LEU A 140 -17.80 -2.12 3.20
C LEU A 140 -18.96 -1.47 3.96
N GLN A 141 -18.70 -0.38 4.69
CA GLN A 141 -19.74 0.38 5.37
C GLN A 141 -20.80 0.91 4.38
N TRP A 142 -20.36 1.40 3.23
CA TRP A 142 -21.25 1.82 2.15
C TRP A 142 -22.12 0.65 1.67
N LEU A 143 -21.54 -0.52 1.36
CA LEU A 143 -22.28 -1.71 0.93
C LEU A 143 -23.27 -2.22 2.00
N LEU A 144 -22.94 -2.09 3.28
CA LEU A 144 -23.75 -2.56 4.40
C LEU A 144 -24.78 -1.52 4.90
N SER A 145 -24.95 -0.40 4.19
CA SER A 145 -25.84 0.69 4.60
C SER A 145 -27.12 0.78 3.75
N GLY A 146 -28.21 1.17 4.40
CA GLY A 146 -29.55 1.27 3.79
C GLY A 146 -30.01 -0.05 3.17
N SER A 147 -30.74 0.05 2.06
CA SER A 147 -31.25 -1.10 1.30
C SER A 147 -30.17 -2.02 0.72
N ARG A 148 -28.94 -1.55 0.57
CA ARG A 148 -27.85 -2.36 -0.02
C ARG A 148 -27.44 -3.54 0.84
N ARG A 149 -27.63 -3.46 2.16
CA ARG A 149 -27.36 -4.59 3.05
C ARG A 149 -28.28 -5.78 2.73
N PHE A 150 -29.50 -5.52 2.29
CA PHE A 150 -30.54 -6.53 2.10
C PHE A 150 -30.64 -6.98 0.64
N PHE A 151 -30.62 -6.02 -0.29
CA PHE A 151 -30.82 -6.28 -1.73
C PHE A 151 -29.53 -6.19 -2.56
N GLY A 152 -28.43 -5.76 -1.96
CA GLY A 152 -27.23 -5.40 -2.71
C GLY A 152 -27.39 -4.07 -3.47
N VAL A 153 -26.43 -3.82 -4.36
CA VAL A 153 -26.44 -2.64 -5.24
C VAL A 153 -27.12 -3.03 -6.54
N ILE A 154 -28.27 -2.43 -6.83
CA ILE A 154 -28.98 -2.66 -8.09
C ILE A 154 -28.34 -1.82 -9.18
N LEU A 155 -27.79 -2.46 -10.21
CA LEU A 155 -27.12 -1.78 -11.33
C LEU A 155 -27.98 -1.75 -12.59
N GLU A 156 -28.96 -2.65 -12.64
CA GLU A 156 -29.89 -2.86 -13.73
C GLU A 156 -30.80 -1.64 -13.92
N ALA A 157 -31.19 -1.37 -15.17
CA ALA A 157 -32.13 -0.31 -15.50
C ALA A 157 -33.58 -0.74 -15.25
N ASN A 158 -33.89 -1.99 -15.57
CA ASN A 158 -35.22 -2.58 -15.41
C ASN A 158 -35.12 -3.73 -14.41
N ILE A 159 -36.04 -3.75 -13.45
CA ILE A 159 -36.11 -4.80 -12.43
C ILE A 159 -37.55 -5.29 -12.29
N CYS A 160 -37.70 -6.55 -11.93
CA CYS A 160 -38.96 -7.14 -11.51
C CYS A 160 -38.77 -7.70 -10.09
N ILE A 161 -39.68 -7.36 -9.18
CA ILE A 161 -39.64 -7.81 -7.79
C ILE A 161 -40.82 -8.74 -7.58
N LEU A 162 -40.54 -10.00 -7.28
CA LEU A 162 -41.54 -10.99 -6.89
C LEU A 162 -41.59 -11.08 -5.37
N ILE A 163 -42.78 -10.91 -4.79
CA ILE A 163 -43.00 -10.90 -3.35
C ILE A 163 -43.90 -12.07 -2.98
N ASP A 164 -43.40 -12.96 -2.13
CA ASP A 164 -44.24 -13.99 -1.51
C ASP A 164 -45.05 -13.38 -0.37
N THR A 165 -46.37 -13.53 -0.46
CA THR A 165 -47.34 -13.07 0.55
C THR A 165 -48.11 -14.23 1.18
N SER A 166 -47.63 -15.47 0.98
CA SER A 166 -48.16 -16.67 1.62
C SER A 166 -48.12 -16.57 3.15
N GLY A 167 -48.95 -17.37 3.82
CA GLY A 167 -49.09 -17.33 5.28
C GLY A 167 -47.77 -17.54 6.04
N SER A 168 -46.82 -18.32 5.49
CA SER A 168 -45.51 -18.53 6.10
C SER A 168 -44.65 -17.27 6.20
N MET A 169 -44.93 -16.25 5.37
CA MET A 169 -44.22 -14.97 5.42
C MET A 169 -44.76 -13.98 6.44
N GLY A 170 -45.85 -14.31 7.16
CA GLY A 170 -46.54 -13.40 8.08
C GLY A 170 -45.61 -12.67 9.07
N HIS A 171 -44.62 -13.36 9.65
CA HIS A 171 -43.67 -12.76 10.61
C HIS A 171 -42.62 -11.85 9.97
N SER A 172 -42.37 -11.99 8.66
CA SER A 172 -41.31 -11.27 7.93
C SER A 172 -41.85 -10.20 6.99
N LEU A 173 -43.14 -10.20 6.66
CA LEU A 173 -43.75 -9.24 5.72
C LEU A 173 -43.57 -7.78 6.15
N SER A 174 -43.66 -7.48 7.44
CA SER A 174 -43.46 -6.12 7.95
C SER A 174 -42.03 -5.61 7.74
N LEU A 175 -41.04 -6.47 8.01
CA LEU A 175 -39.63 -6.19 7.74
C LEU A 175 -39.39 -6.04 6.23
N LEU A 176 -39.92 -6.97 5.43
CA LEU A 176 -39.78 -6.92 3.98
C LEU A 176 -40.37 -5.63 3.39
N ALA A 177 -41.56 -5.22 3.82
CA ALA A 177 -42.18 -3.97 3.39
C ALA A 177 -41.33 -2.75 3.74
N LYS A 178 -40.73 -2.73 4.95
CA LYS A 178 -39.81 -1.67 5.37
C LYS A 178 -38.55 -1.63 4.50
N GLU A 179 -37.90 -2.77 4.27
CA GLU A 179 -36.68 -2.84 3.47
C GLU A 179 -36.96 -2.51 1.99
N LEU A 180 -38.08 -2.97 1.42
CA LEU A 180 -38.54 -2.59 0.08
C LEU A 180 -38.78 -1.08 -0.04
N THR A 181 -39.36 -0.46 1.00
CA THR A 181 -39.54 0.99 1.04
C THR A 181 -38.17 1.70 1.00
N SER A 182 -37.19 1.23 1.76
CA SER A 182 -35.80 1.74 1.69
C SER A 182 -35.17 1.52 0.31
N LEU A 183 -35.42 0.38 -0.34
CA LEU A 183 -34.92 0.11 -1.70
C LEU A 183 -35.44 1.13 -2.71
N ILE A 184 -36.74 1.39 -2.68
CA ILE A 184 -37.39 2.35 -3.58
C ILE A 184 -36.80 3.76 -3.38
N TRP A 185 -36.70 4.21 -2.13
CA TRP A 185 -36.22 5.56 -1.83
C TRP A 185 -34.72 5.75 -2.10
N ASP A 186 -33.89 4.78 -1.75
CA ASP A 186 -32.44 4.92 -1.79
C ASP A 186 -31.86 4.68 -3.19
N GLN A 187 -32.39 3.70 -3.91
CA GLN A 187 -31.79 3.19 -5.15
C GLN A 187 -32.67 3.37 -6.40
N LEU A 188 -33.99 3.21 -6.32
CA LEU A 188 -34.84 3.15 -7.53
C LEU A 188 -35.37 4.51 -7.96
N ARG A 189 -35.82 5.35 -7.02
CA ARG A 189 -36.31 6.72 -7.28
C ARG A 189 -35.36 7.53 -8.16
N LYS A 190 -34.06 7.46 -7.87
CA LYS A 190 -33.02 8.26 -8.54
C LYS A 190 -32.76 7.82 -9.97
N LYS A 191 -33.18 6.60 -10.33
CA LYS A 191 -33.07 6.06 -11.69
C LYS A 191 -34.24 6.44 -12.59
N ALA A 192 -35.40 6.75 -12.01
CA ALA A 192 -36.62 7.07 -12.75
C ALA A 192 -36.62 8.47 -13.42
N THR A 193 -35.65 9.33 -13.10
CA THR A 193 -35.57 10.72 -13.58
C THR A 193 -34.48 10.94 -14.64
N LYS A 194 -34.06 9.89 -15.36
CA LYS A 194 -33.16 9.96 -16.52
C LYS A 194 -33.84 9.29 -17.70
#